data_AF-A0A416U2F0-F1
#
_entry.id   AF-A0A416U2F0-F1
#
_cell.length_a   1.000
_cell.length_b   1.000
_cell.length_c   1.000
_cell.angle_alpha   90.00
_cell.angle_beta   90.00
_cell.angle_gamma   90.00
#
_symmetry.space_group_name_H-M   'P 1'
#
loop_
_entity.id
_entity.type
_entity.pdbx_description
1 polymer ?
#
loop_
_entity_poly.entity_id
_entity_poly.type
_entity_poly.pdbx_seq_one_letter_code
_entity_poly.pdbx_strand_id
1 'polypeptide(L)' 'MYIVASNGVETQARKLKSTVSLPKAKMLVENLRDTDYLGLEYWLEDDDGNEIETEVIKHG' A
#
# COMPACT_ATOMS: atom_id res chain seq x y z
N MET A 1 9.31 -3.93 3.82
CA MET A 1 8.11 -3.26 3.24
C MET A 1 6.83 -3.95 3.68
N TYR A 2 5.81 -3.15 3.99
CA TYR A 2 4.49 -3.57 4.41
C TYR A 2 3.42 -2.90 3.54
N ILE A 3 2.31 -3.60 3.30
CA ILE A 3 1.06 -2.97 2.87
C ILE A 3 0.25 -2.73 4.13
N VAL A 4 -0.21 -1.51 4.34
CA VAL A 4 -1.05 -1.14 5.47
C VAL A 4 -2.43 -0.78 4.97
N ALA A 5 -3.45 -1.17 5.74
CA ALA A 5 -4.85 -0.85 5.50
C ALA A 5 -5.49 -0.34 6.80
N SER A 6 -6.26 0.74 6.73
CA SER A 6 -6.92 1.35 7.89
C SER A 6 -8.34 1.77 7.56
N ASN A 7 -9.26 1.62 8.53
CA ASN A 7 -10.60 2.21 8.47
C ASN A 7 -10.75 3.44 9.39
N GLY A 8 -9.64 3.99 9.90
CA GLY A 8 -9.62 5.09 10.86
C GLY A 8 -9.86 4.67 12.32
N VAL A 9 -10.21 3.41 12.59
CA VAL A 9 -10.36 2.83 13.94
C VAL A 9 -9.37 1.69 14.15
N GLU A 10 -9.30 0.77 13.21
CA GLU A 10 -8.39 -0.37 13.18
C GLU A 10 -7.41 -0.24 12.01
N THR A 11 -6.16 -0.61 12.28
CA THR A 11 -5.09 -0.63 11.28
C THR A 11 -4.47 -2.01 11.23
N GLN A 12 -4.32 -2.55 10.03
CA GLN A 12 -3.69 -3.84 9.78
C GLN A 12 -2.53 -3.66 8.81
N ALA A 13 -1.40 -4.28 9.15
CA ALA A 13 -0.20 -4.27 8.32
C ALA A 13 0.18 -5.70 7.90
N ARG A 14 0.51 -5.86 6.62
CA ARG A 14 0.96 -7.14 6.05
C ARG A 14 2.36 -6.99 5.49
N LYS A 15 3.30 -7.76 6.04
CA LYS A 15 4.67 -7.82 5.52
C LYS A 15 4.70 -8.41 4.11
N LEU A 16 5.36 -7.72 3.19
CA LEU A 16 5.62 -8.23 1.86
C LEU A 16 6.81 -9.20 1.88
N LYS A 17 6.81 -10.17 0.97
CA LYS A 17 7.97 -11.05 0.77
C LYS A 17 9.14 -10.20 0.26
N SER A 18 10.37 -10.54 0.67
CA SER A 18 11.60 -9.84 0.25
C SER A 18 11.83 -9.82 -1.27
N THR A 19 11.19 -10.73 -2.01
CA THR A 19 11.24 -10.79 -3.48
C THR A 19 10.30 -9.80 -4.19
N VAL A 20 9.41 -9.12 -3.44
CA VAL A 20 8.52 -8.11 -4.02
C VAL A 20 9.31 -6.81 -4.16
N SER A 21 9.48 -6.36 -5.40
CA SER A 21 10.12 -5.07 -5.69
C SER A 21 9.21 -3.89 -5.32
N LEU A 22 9.80 -2.73 -5.08
CA LEU A 22 9.05 -1.51 -4.78
C LEU A 22 8.01 -1.15 -5.86
N PRO A 23 8.32 -1.16 -7.18
CA PRO A 23 7.31 -0.87 -8.20
C PRO A 23 6.12 -1.82 -8.15
N LYS A 24 6.38 -3.12 -7.92
CA LYS A 24 5.31 -4.11 -7.77
C LYS A 24 4.48 -3.87 -6.51
N ALA A 25 5.11 -3.49 -5.40
CA ALA A 25 4.42 -3.13 -4.18
C ALA A 25 3.50 -1.92 -4.39
N LYS A 26 3.97 -0.88 -5.12
CA LYS A 26 3.18 0.32 -5.44
C LYS A 26 1.92 -0.05 -6.24
N MET A 27 2.07 -0.85 -7.30
CA MET A 27 0.93 -1.34 -8.08
C MET A 27 -0.05 -2.16 -7.26
N LEU A 28 0.41 -2.95 -6.28
CA LEU A 28 -0.50 -3.71 -5.40
C LEU A 28 -1.36 -2.79 -4.54
N VAL A 29 -0.80 -1.71 -3.99
CA VAL A 29 -1.56 -0.73 -3.19
C VAL A 29 -2.52 0.06 -4.05
N GLU A 30 -2.12 0.47 -5.25
CA GLU A 30 -3.03 1.11 -6.22
C GLU A 30 -4.21 0.19 -6.57
N ASN A 31 -3.94 -1.08 -6.90
CA ASN A 31 -5.01 -2.05 -7.17
C ASN A 31 -5.95 -2.25 -5.98
N LEU A 32 -5.43 -2.25 -4.74
CA LEU A 32 -6.27 -2.34 -3.54
C LEU A 32 -7.17 -1.13 -3.40
N ARG A 33 -6.66 0.09 -3.63
CA ARG A 33 -7.44 1.33 -3.62
C ARG A 33 -8.52 1.34 -4.70
N ASP A 34 -8.17 0.92 -5.93
CA ASP A 34 -9.11 0.91 -7.07
C ASP A 34 -10.25 -0.12 -6.90
N THR A 35 -9.99 -1.19 -6.15
CA THR A 35 -10.97 -2.26 -5.89
C THR A 35 -11.59 -2.17 -4.49
N ASP A 36 -11.34 -1.08 -3.77
CA ASP A 36 -11.84 -0.95 -2.41
C ASP A 36 -13.33 -0.55 -2.38
N TYR A 37 -14.13 -1.41 -1.78
CA TYR A 37 -15.56 -1.18 -1.55
C TYR A 37 -15.89 -0.90 -0.08
N LEU A 38 -14.88 -0.94 0.81
CA LEU A 38 -15.06 -0.86 2.26
C LEU A 38 -14.70 0.51 2.85
N GLY A 39 -14.16 1.43 2.04
CA GLY A 39 -13.71 2.76 2.47
C GLY A 39 -12.40 2.72 3.24
N LEU A 40 -11.51 1.77 2.92
CA LEU A 40 -10.21 1.61 3.56
C LEU A 40 -9.16 2.50 2.92
N GLU A 41 -8.33 3.10 3.76
CA GLU A 41 -7.10 3.77 3.34
C GLU A 41 -5.98 2.73 3.25
N TYR A 42 -5.27 2.72 2.13
CA TYR A 42 -4.12 1.83 1.93
C TYR A 42 -2.87 2.63 1.66
N TRP A 43 -1.73 2.22 2.21
CA TRP A 43 -0.42 2.79 1.91
C TRP A 43 0.70 1.73 2.02
N LEU A 44 1.90 2.10 1.61
CA LEU A 44 3.10 1.30 1.79
C LEU A 44 3.94 1.86 2.91
N GLU A 45 4.54 0.99 3.71
CA GLU A 45 5.58 1.36 4.66
C GLU A 45 6.88 0.63 4.33
N ASP A 46 8.02 1.27 4.60
CA ASP A 46 9.31 0.61 4.64
C ASP A 46 9.45 -0.32 5.87
N ASP A 47 10.64 -0.87 6.11
CA ASP A 47 10.84 -1.75 7.28
C ASP A 47 11.01 -0.97 8.60
N ASP A 48 11.17 0.35 8.53
CA ASP A 48 11.30 1.27 9.67
C ASP A 48 9.95 1.93 10.05
N GLY A 49 8.89 1.67 9.26
CA GLY A 49 7.54 2.21 9.48
C GLY A 49 7.30 3.58 8.82
N ASN A 50 8.19 4.03 7.94
CA ASN A 50 7.96 5.26 7.19
C ASN A 50 7.08 4.97 5.97
N GLU A 51 6.09 5.83 5.72
CA GLU A 51 5.27 5.74 4.52
C GLU A 51 6.13 5.96 3.26
N ILE A 52 5.94 5.10 2.27
CA ILE A 52 6.57 5.20 0.96
C ILE A 52 5.56 5.83 -0.01
N GLU A 53 5.87 7.03 -0.49
CA GLU A 53 5.02 7.74 -1.44
C GLU A 53 4.80 6.91 -2.73
N THR A 54 3.53 6.66 -3.02
CA THR A 54 3.07 6.09 -4.28
C THR A 54 2.77 7.24 -5.24
N GLU A 55 3.78 7.73 -5.97
CA GLU A 55 3.51 8.66 -7.07
C GLU A 55 2.58 7.98 -8.09
N VAL A 56 1.38 8.56 -8.28
CA VAL A 56 0.42 8.12 -9.28
C VAL A 56 1.05 8.36 -10.65
N ILE A 57 1.50 7.30 -11.33
CA ILE A 57 1.89 7.41 -12.72
C ILE A 57 0.59 7.59 -13.51
N LYS A 58 0.17 8.85 -13.69
CA LYS A 58 -0.90 9.20 -14.63
C LYS A 58 -0.41 8.84 -16.02
N HIS A 59 -0.83 7.67 -16.53
CA HIS A 59 -0.74 7.38 -17.95
C HIS A 59 -1.65 8.35 -18.70
N GLY A 60 -1.06 9.41 -19.24
CA GLY A 60 -1.66 10.30 -20.23
C GLY A 60 -1.43 9.79 -21.65
#